data_AF-A0A7H0SN13-F1
#
_entry.id   AF-A0A7H0SN13-F1
#
_cell.length_a   1.000
_cell.length_b   1.000
_cell.length_c   1.000
_cell.angle_alpha   90.00
_cell.angle_beta   90.00
_cell.angle_gamma   90.00
#
_symmetry.space_group_name_H-M   'P 1'
#
loop_
_entity.id
_entity.type
_entity.pdbx_description
1 polymer ?
#
loop_
_entity_poly.entity_id
_entity_poly.type
_entity_poly.pdbx_seq_one_letter_code
_entity_poly.pdbx_strand_id
1 'polypeptide(L)'
;MSHSFSTKTIVVGASIVLLSLSACSPPKQQPSDQKIDTVTHVSAPTTSRSTSTTETTNSANSTTVFTTCGGETVIQPKELYLTCADGADRLVDIEWTSWTDTGATGTATRETADRPGAAVQTTKNVTVEMVNPQQNSHGRAFQQLLVNGEAINASVATH
;
A
#
# COMPACT_ATOMS: atom_id res chain seq x y z
N MET A 1 -2.50 24.13 45.17
CA MET A 1 -2.09 25.55 45.04
C MET A 1 -2.23 25.92 43.58
N SER A 2 -3.39 26.44 43.20
CA SER A 2 -3.67 26.90 41.84
C SER A 2 -3.39 28.39 41.80
N HIS A 3 -2.42 28.80 40.98
CA HIS A 3 -2.20 30.20 40.66
C HIS A 3 -2.94 30.51 39.36
N SER A 4 -3.97 31.33 39.50
CA SER A 4 -4.58 32.08 38.39
C SER A 4 -3.99 33.49 38.36
N PHE A 5 -4.34 34.24 37.31
CA PHE A 5 -3.92 35.59 36.89
C PHE A 5 -2.66 35.65 36.01
N SER A 6 -2.55 36.46 34.96
CA SER A 6 -3.49 37.27 34.16
C SER A 6 -2.59 38.03 33.19
N THR A 7 -2.82 38.00 31.87
CA THR A 7 -2.39 39.10 31.01
C THR A 7 -3.31 39.22 29.78
N LYS A 8 -4.02 40.35 29.72
CA LYS A 8 -4.72 40.88 28.54
C LYS A 8 -3.70 41.48 27.57
N THR A 9 -3.88 41.30 26.26
CA THR A 9 -4.07 42.42 25.30
C THR A 9 -4.46 41.93 23.90
N ILE A 10 -5.26 42.76 23.25
CA ILE A 10 -5.96 42.64 21.96
C ILE A 10 -5.04 43.11 20.83
N VAL A 11 -5.08 42.47 19.65
CA VAL A 11 -4.73 43.14 18.38
C VAL A 11 -5.76 42.77 17.31
N VAL A 12 -6.41 43.82 16.80
CA VAL A 12 -7.29 43.86 15.64
C VAL A 12 -6.45 43.68 14.38
N GLY A 13 -6.88 42.82 13.46
CA GLY A 13 -6.26 42.68 12.15
C GLY A 13 -7.17 41.93 11.18
N ALA A 14 -8.11 42.64 10.56
CA ALA A 14 -8.84 42.17 9.40
C ALA A 14 -7.94 42.34 8.17
N SER A 15 -7.62 41.24 7.48
CA SER A 15 -6.99 41.27 6.16
C SER A 15 -7.69 40.24 5.28
N ILE A 16 -8.68 40.70 4.55
CA ILE A 16 -9.32 39.95 3.47
C ILE A 16 -8.38 40.08 2.27
N VAL A 17 -7.72 38.99 1.90
CA VAL A 17 -6.99 38.90 0.64
C VAL A 17 -7.82 38.01 -0.29
N LEU A 18 -8.60 38.65 -1.16
CA LEU A 18 -9.28 38.02 -2.28
C LEU A 18 -8.22 37.68 -3.34
N LEU A 19 -7.74 36.45 -3.33
CA LEU A 19 -6.99 35.87 -4.45
C LEU A 19 -7.95 35.03 -5.29
N SER A 20 -8.64 35.70 -6.21
CA SER A 20 -9.25 35.06 -7.38
C SER A 20 -8.14 34.56 -8.30
N LEU A 21 -7.68 33.34 -8.06
CA LEU A 21 -6.79 32.62 -8.98
C LEU A 21 -7.66 31.70 -9.82
N SER A 22 -7.92 32.20 -11.04
CA SER A 22 -8.08 31.46 -12.30
C SER A 22 -8.61 30.03 -12.18
N ALA A 23 -9.80 29.84 -12.75
CA ALA A 23 -10.29 28.56 -13.26
C ALA A 23 -9.13 27.74 -13.86
N CYS A 24 -8.60 26.80 -13.08
CA CYS A 24 -7.68 25.81 -13.57
C CYS A 24 -8.57 24.73 -14.20
N SER A 25 -8.98 24.95 -15.45
CA SER A 25 -9.48 23.88 -16.30
C SER A 25 -8.41 22.80 -16.33
N PRO A 26 -8.62 21.59 -15.77
CA PRO A 26 -7.67 20.51 -15.99
C PRO A 26 -7.75 20.16 -17.48
N PRO A 27 -6.72 20.44 -18.30
CA PRO A 27 -6.83 20.25 -19.74
C PRO A 27 -6.38 18.83 -20.07
N LYS A 28 -7.03 17.80 -19.50
CA LYS A 28 -6.90 16.39 -19.90
C LYS A 28 -8.17 15.61 -19.60
N GLN A 29 -9.28 16.03 -20.21
CA GLN A 29 -10.31 15.08 -20.56
C GLN A 29 -9.74 14.23 -21.69
N GLN A 30 -9.37 12.99 -21.38
CA GLN A 30 -9.27 11.95 -22.40
C GLN A 30 -10.62 11.22 -22.40
N PRO A 31 -11.58 11.58 -23.27
CA PRO A 31 -12.68 10.68 -23.56
C PRO A 31 -12.08 9.50 -24.32
N SER A 32 -11.82 8.39 -23.62
CA SER A 32 -11.48 7.15 -24.30
C SER A 32 -12.78 6.49 -24.78
N ASP A 33 -13.38 7.09 -25.81
CA ASP A 33 -14.41 6.48 -26.67
C ASP A 33 -13.78 5.40 -27.57
N GLN A 34 -13.01 4.47 -26.97
CA GLN A 34 -12.68 3.21 -27.64
C GLN A 34 -13.66 2.14 -27.18
N LYS A 35 -14.81 2.17 -27.86
CA LYS A 35 -15.69 1.03 -28.05
C LYS A 35 -14.86 -0.10 -28.66
N ILE A 36 -14.43 -1.06 -27.85
CA ILE A 36 -13.83 -2.28 -28.38
C ILE A 36 -14.98 -3.10 -28.99
N ASP A 37 -15.19 -2.96 -30.30
CA ASP A 37 -15.95 -3.92 -31.09
C ASP A 37 -15.12 -5.21 -31.19
N THR A 38 -15.20 -6.06 -30.17
CA THR A 38 -14.88 -7.48 -30.35
C THR A 38 -16.20 -8.23 -30.47
N VAL A 39 -16.80 -8.13 -31.65
CA VAL A 39 -17.74 -9.14 -32.10
C VAL A 39 -16.91 -10.38 -32.43
N THR A 40 -16.92 -11.36 -31.55
CA THR A 40 -16.63 -12.74 -31.94
C THR A 40 -17.73 -13.60 -31.38
N HIS A 41 -18.80 -13.72 -32.18
CA HIS A 41 -19.80 -14.74 -32.00
C HIS A 41 -19.16 -16.06 -32.45
N VAL A 42 -18.78 -16.91 -31.50
CA VAL A 42 -18.56 -18.34 -31.74
C VAL A 42 -19.38 -19.10 -30.71
N SER A 43 -20.35 -19.85 -31.22
CA SER A 43 -21.33 -20.62 -30.46
C SER A 43 -20.69 -21.73 -29.60
N ALA A 44 -21.30 -21.95 -28.42
CA ALA A 44 -21.03 -23.00 -27.43
C ALA A 44 -21.26 -24.44 -27.97
N PRO A 45 -21.01 -25.56 -27.22
CA PRO A 45 -20.71 -25.69 -25.78
C PRO A 45 -19.66 -26.77 -25.40
N THR A 46 -19.64 -27.12 -24.10
CA THR A 46 -19.14 -28.33 -23.41
C THR A 46 -17.76 -28.31 -22.71
N THR A 47 -17.87 -28.48 -21.38
CA THR A 47 -17.00 -29.26 -20.47
C THR A 47 -15.76 -28.56 -19.89
N SER A 48 -15.95 -28.16 -18.64
CA SER A 48 -15.01 -28.09 -17.50
C SER A 48 -13.56 -28.49 -17.76
N ARG A 49 -12.67 -27.49 -17.74
CA ARG A 49 -11.37 -27.61 -17.10
C ARG A 49 -10.94 -26.23 -16.64
N SER A 50 -11.09 -25.97 -15.34
CA SER A 50 -10.53 -24.79 -14.69
C SER A 50 -9.01 -24.90 -14.82
N THR A 51 -8.49 -24.35 -15.91
CA THR A 51 -7.08 -24.06 -16.07
C THR A 51 -6.93 -22.70 -15.42
N SER A 52 -6.41 -22.71 -14.19
CA SER A 52 -5.83 -21.52 -13.59
C SER A 52 -4.67 -21.12 -14.50
N THR A 53 -4.99 -20.33 -15.51
CA THR A 53 -3.99 -19.62 -16.30
C THR A 53 -3.38 -18.63 -15.34
N THR A 54 -2.19 -18.96 -14.85
CA THR A 54 -1.25 -18.00 -14.31
C THR A 54 -1.00 -16.99 -15.42
N GLU A 55 -1.81 -15.93 -15.44
CA GLU A 55 -1.51 -14.72 -16.19
C GLU A 55 -0.34 -14.04 -15.50
N THR A 56 0.88 -14.58 -15.72
CA THR A 56 2.08 -13.77 -15.63
C THR A 56 2.07 -12.84 -16.83
N THR A 57 1.23 -11.82 -16.76
CA THR A 57 1.29 -10.69 -17.68
C THR A 57 2.54 -9.91 -17.28
N ASN A 58 3.68 -10.35 -17.81
CA ASN A 58 4.93 -9.62 -17.77
C ASN A 58 4.81 -8.42 -18.75
N SER A 59 3.90 -7.51 -18.43
CA SER A 59 3.88 -6.18 -19.01
C SER A 59 4.89 -5.38 -18.21
N ALA A 60 5.92 -4.86 -18.88
CA ALA A 60 6.83 -3.86 -18.33
C ALA A 60 6.11 -2.50 -18.12
N ASN A 61 4.88 -2.54 -17.60
CA ASN A 61 4.27 -1.42 -16.91
C ASN A 61 4.94 -1.33 -15.54
N SER A 62 5.28 -0.12 -15.12
CA SER A 62 5.95 0.18 -13.85
C SER A 62 5.11 -0.28 -12.66
N THR A 63 5.19 -1.57 -12.32
CA THR A 63 4.52 -2.14 -11.16
C THR A 63 5.12 -1.53 -9.90
N THR A 64 4.27 -1.00 -9.02
CA THR A 64 4.72 -0.47 -7.73
C THR A 64 5.38 -1.58 -6.92
N VAL A 65 6.57 -1.32 -6.41
CA VAL A 65 7.33 -2.26 -5.58
C VAL A 65 7.16 -1.94 -4.10
N PHE A 66 7.56 -2.88 -3.24
CA PHE A 66 7.75 -2.64 -1.81
C PHE A 66 9.20 -2.96 -1.43
N THR A 67 9.81 -2.17 -0.54
CA THR A 67 11.18 -2.43 -0.08
C THR A 67 11.15 -3.19 1.24
N THR A 68 11.77 -4.35 1.29
CA THR A 68 11.87 -5.17 2.50
C THR A 68 12.92 -4.60 3.47
N CYS A 69 12.95 -5.14 4.68
CA CYS A 69 14.01 -4.87 5.66
C CYS A 69 15.45 -5.03 5.11
N GLY A 70 15.66 -5.93 4.14
CA GLY A 70 16.96 -6.14 3.50
C GLY A 70 17.33 -5.12 2.42
N GLY A 71 16.46 -4.13 2.16
CA GLY A 71 16.63 -3.18 1.06
C GLY A 71 16.25 -3.75 -0.31
N GLU A 72 15.74 -4.98 -0.37
CA GLU A 72 15.31 -5.63 -1.60
C GLU A 72 13.92 -5.13 -2.01
N THR A 73 13.74 -4.85 -3.30
CA THR A 73 12.43 -4.48 -3.84
C THR A 73 11.67 -5.72 -4.29
N VAL A 74 10.45 -5.90 -3.80
CA VAL A 74 9.58 -7.05 -4.07
C VAL A 74 8.24 -6.64 -4.68
N ILE A 75 7.63 -7.57 -5.42
CA ILE A 75 6.27 -7.48 -5.96
C ILE A 75 5.50 -8.68 -5.45
N GLN A 76 4.34 -8.46 -4.83
CA GLN A 76 3.47 -9.52 -4.28
C GLN A 76 4.21 -10.58 -3.46
N PRO A 77 5.03 -10.20 -2.45
CA PRO A 77 5.79 -11.15 -1.64
C PRO A 77 4.86 -12.09 -0.88
N LYS A 78 5.31 -13.33 -0.65
CA LYS A 78 4.59 -14.33 0.16
C LYS A 78 4.98 -14.29 1.64
N GLU A 79 6.06 -13.61 1.97
CA GLU A 79 6.58 -13.44 3.32
C GLU A 79 7.18 -12.04 3.48
N LEU A 80 7.01 -11.43 4.65
CA LEU A 80 7.58 -10.13 5.01
C LEU A 80 7.99 -10.11 6.48
N TYR A 81 9.22 -9.70 6.77
CA TYR A 81 9.62 -9.36 8.14
C TYR A 81 9.11 -7.98 8.53
N LEU A 82 8.45 -7.90 9.68
CA LEU A 82 7.95 -6.65 10.26
C LEU A 82 8.98 -6.03 11.20
N THR A 83 9.79 -6.85 11.88
CA THR A 83 10.98 -6.42 12.62
C THR A 83 12.25 -6.79 11.85
N CYS A 84 13.00 -5.76 11.44
CA CYS A 84 14.22 -5.97 10.64
C CYS A 84 15.40 -6.52 11.45
N ALA A 85 15.40 -6.34 12.77
CA ALA A 85 16.56 -6.65 13.62
C ALA A 85 16.72 -8.16 13.89
N ASP A 86 15.63 -8.88 14.10
CA ASP A 86 15.66 -10.22 14.71
C ASP A 86 14.69 -11.23 14.08
N GLY A 87 13.85 -10.78 13.14
CA GLY A 87 12.85 -11.62 12.48
C GLY A 87 11.79 -12.19 13.43
N ALA A 88 11.67 -11.63 14.64
CA ALA A 88 10.75 -12.10 15.66
C ALA A 88 9.28 -11.81 15.31
N ASP A 89 9.03 -10.87 14.40
CA ASP A 89 7.70 -10.54 13.88
C ASP A 89 7.71 -10.58 12.36
N ARG A 90 6.87 -11.44 11.77
CA ARG A 90 6.74 -11.60 10.32
C ARG A 90 5.31 -11.90 9.90
N LEU A 91 5.04 -11.62 8.63
CA LEU A 91 3.88 -12.10 7.91
C LEU A 91 4.31 -13.27 7.02
N VAL A 92 3.59 -14.37 7.10
CA VAL A 92 3.74 -15.55 6.24
C VAL A 92 2.42 -15.84 5.54
N ASP A 93 2.47 -16.69 4.51
CA ASP A 93 1.31 -17.11 3.71
C ASP A 93 0.50 -15.92 3.19
N ILE A 94 1.19 -14.89 2.68
CA ILE A 94 0.51 -13.68 2.18
C ILE A 94 -0.22 -14.00 0.86
N GLU A 95 -1.53 -13.78 0.86
CA GLU A 95 -2.40 -13.89 -0.30
C GLU A 95 -2.89 -12.50 -0.71
N TRP A 96 -2.35 -11.99 -1.82
CA TRP A 96 -2.74 -10.70 -2.38
C TRP A 96 -4.05 -10.83 -3.16
N THR A 97 -5.02 -10.00 -2.81
CA THR A 97 -6.29 -9.84 -3.54
C THR A 97 -6.22 -8.71 -4.56
N SER A 98 -5.36 -7.72 -4.33
CA SER A 98 -5.13 -6.61 -5.24
C SER A 98 -3.68 -6.13 -5.18
N TRP A 99 -3.12 -5.75 -6.32
CA TRP A 99 -1.83 -5.08 -6.43
C TRP A 99 -1.88 -4.10 -7.60
N THR A 100 -1.91 -2.81 -7.30
CA THR A 100 -2.03 -1.72 -8.28
C THR A 100 -0.93 -0.69 -8.12
N ASP A 101 -0.97 0.36 -8.92
CA ASP A 101 -0.06 1.50 -8.79
C ASP A 101 -0.35 2.38 -7.55
N THR A 102 -1.55 2.25 -6.98
CA THR A 102 -2.08 3.09 -5.89
C THR A 102 -2.10 2.37 -4.55
N GLY A 103 -2.18 1.05 -4.53
CA GLY A 103 -2.15 0.24 -3.31
C GLY A 103 -2.04 -1.25 -3.58
N ALA A 104 -1.76 -2.02 -2.54
CA ALA A 104 -1.91 -3.46 -2.54
C ALA A 104 -2.68 -3.92 -1.30
N THR A 105 -3.50 -4.95 -1.46
CA THR A 105 -4.31 -5.51 -0.36
C THR A 105 -4.22 -7.02 -0.39
N GLY A 106 -4.15 -7.63 0.79
CA GLY A 106 -4.09 -9.07 0.95
C GLY A 106 -4.43 -9.51 2.37
N THR A 107 -4.34 -10.82 2.58
CA THR A 107 -4.47 -11.46 3.88
C THR A 107 -3.24 -12.29 4.18
N ALA A 108 -2.88 -12.43 5.45
CA ALA A 108 -1.72 -13.21 5.86
C ALA A 108 -1.93 -13.90 7.20
N THR A 109 -0.94 -14.69 7.59
CA THR A 109 -0.74 -15.16 8.96
C THR A 109 0.42 -14.40 9.57
N ARG A 110 0.21 -13.76 10.72
CA ARG A 110 1.28 -13.10 11.49
C ARG A 110 1.87 -14.07 12.50
N GLU A 111 3.19 -14.15 12.53
CA GLU A 111 3.96 -14.96 13.47
C GLU A 111 4.84 -14.05 14.31
N THR A 112 4.62 -14.06 15.62
CA THR A 112 5.36 -13.25 16.59
C THR A 112 6.02 -14.13 17.65
N ALA A 113 7.24 -13.79 18.04
CA ALA A 113 7.96 -14.41 19.15
C ALA A 113 8.52 -13.32 20.08
N ASP A 114 8.59 -13.59 21.39
CA ASP A 114 9.13 -12.60 22.36
C ASP A 114 10.63 -12.33 22.18
N ARG A 115 11.33 -13.28 21.57
CA ARG A 115 12.77 -13.25 21.26
C ARG A 115 13.11 -14.31 20.23
N PRO A 116 14.26 -14.23 19.55
CA PRO A 116 14.74 -15.29 18.67
C PRO A 116 14.74 -16.67 19.35
N GLY A 117 14.13 -17.65 18.67
CA GLY A 117 14.02 -19.03 19.14
C GLY A 117 13.00 -19.29 20.26
N ALA A 118 12.19 -18.29 20.65
CA ALA A 118 11.06 -18.51 21.55
C ALA A 118 9.87 -19.18 20.85
N ALA A 119 8.85 -19.54 21.63
CA ALA A 119 7.60 -20.06 21.10
C ALA A 119 6.94 -19.01 20.19
N VAL A 120 6.51 -19.45 19.01
CA VAL A 120 5.83 -18.60 18.04
C VAL A 120 4.34 -18.54 18.38
N GLN A 121 3.81 -17.32 18.45
CA GLN A 121 2.38 -17.03 18.49
C GLN A 121 1.90 -16.72 17.07
N THR A 122 0.77 -17.30 16.69
CA THR A 122 0.24 -17.22 15.32
C THR A 122 -1.13 -16.54 15.33
N THR A 123 -1.27 -15.49 14.53
CA THR A 123 -2.56 -14.80 14.29
C THR A 123 -2.91 -14.92 12.81
N LYS A 124 -3.98 -15.67 12.50
CA LYS A 124 -4.44 -15.88 11.11
C LYS A 124 -5.36 -14.77 10.63
N ASN A 125 -5.49 -14.65 9.31
CA ASN A 125 -6.40 -13.73 8.62
C ASN A 125 -6.18 -12.26 9.00
N VAL A 126 -4.92 -11.87 9.23
CA VAL A 126 -4.60 -10.44 9.38
C VAL A 126 -4.72 -9.77 8.01
N THR A 127 -5.27 -8.55 7.97
CA THR A 127 -5.28 -7.77 6.73
C THR A 127 -3.91 -7.16 6.51
N VAL A 128 -3.46 -7.14 5.26
CA VAL A 128 -2.19 -6.56 4.85
C VAL A 128 -2.48 -5.53 3.77
N GLU A 129 -2.05 -4.29 4.00
CA GLU A 129 -2.23 -3.20 3.04
C GLU A 129 -0.90 -2.50 2.80
N MET A 130 -0.56 -2.26 1.54
CA MET A 130 0.55 -1.41 1.17
C MET A 130 -0.01 -0.16 0.52
N VAL A 131 0.33 1.00 1.07
CA VAL A 131 -0.24 2.28 0.68
C VAL A 131 0.83 3.35 0.54
N ASN A 132 0.39 4.57 0.22
CA ASN A 132 1.24 5.73 0.05
C ASN A 132 2.36 5.48 -0.97
N PRO A 133 2.02 5.18 -2.24
CA PRO A 133 3.02 5.00 -3.27
C PRO A 133 3.70 6.33 -3.59
N GLN A 134 5.02 6.33 -3.70
CA GLN A 134 5.82 7.49 -4.08
C GLN A 134 6.61 7.19 -5.35
N GLN A 135 6.63 8.15 -6.27
CA GLN A 135 7.44 8.11 -7.48
C GLN A 135 8.82 8.71 -7.18
N ASN A 136 9.89 7.98 -7.46
CA ASN A 136 11.26 8.45 -7.42
C ASN A 136 11.99 8.13 -8.75
N SER A 137 13.29 8.45 -8.81
CA SER A 137 14.14 8.19 -9.99
C SER A 137 14.24 6.71 -10.36
N HIS A 138 13.92 5.80 -9.45
CA HIS A 138 14.03 4.34 -9.62
C HIS A 138 12.68 3.66 -9.82
N GLY A 139 11.58 4.43 -9.92
CA GLY A 139 10.23 3.91 -10.11
C GLY A 139 9.29 4.28 -8.97
N ARG A 140 8.24 3.48 -8.79
CA ARG A 140 7.22 3.71 -7.77
C ARG A 140 7.35 2.68 -6.68
N ALA A 141 7.35 3.11 -5.43
CA ALA A 141 7.39 2.23 -4.26
C ALA A 141 6.31 2.58 -3.25
N PHE A 142 5.70 1.58 -2.62
CA PHE A 142 4.85 1.77 -1.46
C PHE A 142 5.72 2.15 -0.26
N GLN A 143 5.30 3.17 0.48
CA GLN A 143 6.07 3.69 1.61
C GLN A 143 5.54 3.22 2.97
N GLN A 144 4.34 2.63 3.00
CA GLN A 144 3.70 2.22 4.24
C GLN A 144 3.10 0.84 4.10
N LEU A 145 3.39 -0.01 5.09
CA LEU A 145 2.76 -1.30 5.31
C LEU A 145 1.80 -1.16 6.50
N LEU A 146 0.56 -1.59 6.34
CA LEU A 146 -0.42 -1.68 7.41
C LEU A 146 -0.79 -3.13 7.65
N VAL A 147 -0.92 -3.49 8.92
CA VAL A 147 -1.45 -4.78 9.36
C VAL A 147 -2.67 -4.50 10.24
N ASN A 148 -3.84 -5.04 9.86
CA ASN A 148 -5.11 -4.73 10.53
C ASN A 148 -5.40 -3.22 10.62
N GLY A 149 -4.99 -2.44 9.61
CA GLY A 149 -5.14 -0.98 9.58
C GLY A 149 -4.13 -0.21 10.44
N GLU A 150 -3.22 -0.89 11.13
CA GLU A 150 -2.14 -0.25 11.90
C GLU A 150 -0.86 -0.18 11.08
N ALA A 151 -0.28 1.02 10.96
CA ALA A 151 0.97 1.22 10.25
C ALA A 151 2.13 0.52 10.98
N ILE A 152 2.79 -0.40 10.28
CA ILE A 152 4.01 -1.03 10.75
C ILE A 152 5.17 -0.08 10.44
N ASN A 153 5.74 0.50 11.48
CA ASN A 153 7.03 1.16 11.38
C ASN A 153 8.10 0.07 11.31
N ALA A 154 8.38 -0.44 10.11
CA ALA A 154 9.54 -1.31 9.86
C ALA A 154 10.89 -0.60 10.18
N SER A 155 10.85 0.69 10.50
CA SER A 155 11.97 1.52 10.92
C SER A 155 12.32 1.31 12.40
N VAL A 156 12.98 0.22 12.76
CA VAL A 156 14.01 0.21 13.83
C VAL A 156 14.91 -1.00 13.67
N ALA A 157 15.72 -0.98 12.60
CA ALA A 157 17.09 -1.47 12.71
C ALA A 157 17.96 -0.27 13.07
N THR A 158 17.99 0.10 14.35
CA THR A 158 19.04 0.97 14.86
C THR A 158 20.34 0.19 14.77
N HIS A 159 21.18 0.53 13.78
CA HIS A 159 22.58 0.12 13.77
C HIS A 159 23.34 0.77 14.92
#